data_AF-A0A6P8IRK3-F1
#
_entry.id   AF-A0A6P8IRK3-F1
#
_cell.length_a   1.000
_cell.length_b   1.000
_cell.length_c   1.000
_cell.angle_alpha   90.00
_cell.angle_beta   90.00
_cell.angle_gamma   90.00
#
_symmetry.space_group_name_H-M   'P 1'
#
loop_
_entity.id
_entity.type
_entity.pdbx_description
1 polymer ?
#
loop_
_entity_poly.entity_id
_entity_poly.type
_entity_poly.pdbx_seq_one_letter_code
_entity_poly.pdbx_strand_id
1 'polypeptide(L)'
;MADKVKVVRESVLSQKQVDLAVSALMKHVQEKEKSKPSLLGDQQVLWLILALKKIPAPDKKPKRIAISNSLHPDDSDVCLITKSEGKPVKELLQSAGVTSVKKVISLTKLKKNYKSYESKRQLASLYDLFICDDVIYHLLPKFLGKAFYTRKKFPIPVSLKKKDLKGEINKVLQSTYMSLGHGSCSAIKIGHTGLTEEEVTANIMETAKGIANIIPRGWKNIKSLNIKTSNSVSLPIYNSLPERPVAIQSESVKKPKATIKEKKQKKRKVNEKENESDSEVEES
;
A
#
# COMPACT_ATOMS: atom_id res chain seq x y z
N MET A 1 -2.38 5.51 -51.87
CA MET A 1 -1.86 6.10 -50.62
C MET A 1 -2.62 5.47 -49.47
N ALA A 2 -1.99 4.56 -48.73
CA ALA A 2 -2.67 3.82 -47.66
C ALA A 2 -2.83 4.72 -46.42
N ASP A 3 -4.08 4.87 -45.98
CA ASP A 3 -4.45 5.54 -44.74
C ASP A 3 -3.72 4.91 -43.56
N LYS A 4 -2.78 5.67 -42.98
CA LYS A 4 -2.17 5.35 -41.69
C LYS A 4 -3.23 5.52 -40.62
N VAL A 5 -3.99 4.46 -40.35
CA VAL A 5 -4.81 4.34 -39.14
C VAL A 5 -3.89 4.58 -37.94
N LYS A 6 -4.03 5.75 -37.31
CA LYS A 6 -3.37 6.07 -36.04
C LYS A 6 -3.91 5.10 -35.00
N VAL A 7 -3.21 3.99 -34.80
CA VAL A 7 -3.46 3.05 -33.70
C VAL A 7 -3.27 3.83 -32.41
N VAL A 8 -4.38 4.28 -31.81
CA VAL A 8 -4.39 4.80 -30.45
C VAL A 8 -3.92 3.64 -29.59
N ARG A 9 -2.70 3.76 -29.03
CA ARG A 9 -2.17 2.75 -28.11
C ARG A 9 -3.07 2.75 -26.88
N GLU A 10 -4.05 1.84 -26.86
CA GLU A 10 -4.77 1.56 -25.63
C GLU A 10 -3.76 1.04 -24.61
N SER A 11 -3.77 1.63 -23.44
CA SER A 11 -2.92 1.18 -22.34
C SER A 11 -3.53 -0.11 -21.81
N VAL A 12 -3.15 -1.23 -22.41
CA VAL A 12 -3.48 -2.58 -21.97
C VAL A 12 -2.24 -3.19 -21.32
N LEU A 13 -2.43 -3.88 -20.20
CA LEU A 13 -1.36 -4.63 -19.54
C LEU A 13 -0.94 -5.79 -20.45
N SER A 14 0.27 -5.70 -21.04
CA SER A 14 0.82 -6.75 -21.90
C SER A 14 1.55 -7.80 -21.08
N GLN A 15 1.12 -9.06 -21.18
CA GLN A 15 1.76 -10.19 -20.48
C GLN A 15 3.23 -10.32 -20.87
N LYS A 16 3.56 -10.14 -22.16
CA LYS A 16 4.95 -10.17 -22.65
C LYS A 16 5.87 -9.15 -21.96
N GLN A 17 5.33 -7.98 -21.62
CA GLN A 17 6.09 -6.94 -20.92
C GLN A 17 6.29 -7.30 -19.45
N VAL A 18 5.30 -7.95 -18.82
CA VAL A 18 5.43 -8.50 -17.46
C VAL A 18 6.55 -9.53 -17.45
N ASP A 19 6.52 -10.50 -18.36
CA ASP A 19 7.50 -11.58 -18.43
C ASP A 19 8.92 -11.03 -18.59
N LEU A 20 9.12 -10.12 -19.54
CA LEU A 20 10.43 -9.50 -19.76
C LEU A 20 10.92 -8.72 -18.52
N ALA A 21 10.03 -8.02 -17.82
CA ALA A 21 10.38 -7.30 -16.61
C ALA A 21 10.71 -8.25 -15.44
N VAL A 22 9.97 -9.35 -15.29
CA VAL A 22 10.22 -10.37 -14.27
C VAL A 22 11.55 -11.08 -14.53
N SER A 23 11.79 -11.55 -15.76
CA SER A 23 13.05 -12.18 -16.17
C SER A 23 14.26 -11.25 -15.95
N ALA A 24 14.14 -9.96 -16.31
CA ALA A 24 15.21 -8.99 -16.10
C ALA A 24 15.51 -8.78 -14.61
N LEU A 25 14.46 -8.73 -13.77
CA LEU A 25 14.58 -8.53 -12.35
C LEU A 25 15.19 -9.76 -11.64
N MET A 26 14.79 -10.97 -12.02
CA MET A 26 15.33 -12.22 -11.46
C MET A 26 16.81 -12.37 -11.80
N LYS A 27 17.22 -12.08 -13.05
CA LYS A 27 18.64 -12.04 -13.46
C LYS A 27 19.45 -11.03 -12.64
N HIS A 28 18.89 -9.84 -12.40
CA HIS A 28 19.56 -8.81 -11.60
C HIS A 28 19.76 -9.23 -10.14
N VAL A 29 18.79 -9.95 -9.56
CA VAL A 29 18.92 -10.51 -8.21
C VAL A 29 20.04 -11.55 -8.17
N GLN A 30 20.07 -12.49 -9.12
CA GLN A 30 21.11 -13.53 -9.20
C GLN A 30 22.52 -12.93 -9.38
N GLU A 31 22.67 -11.89 -10.20
CA GLU A 31 23.95 -11.20 -10.39
C GLU A 31 24.41 -10.46 -9.12
N LYS A 32 23.47 -9.87 -8.37
CA LYS A 32 23.75 -9.26 -7.07
C LYS A 32 24.16 -10.28 -6.01
N GLU A 33 23.52 -11.44 -5.98
CA GLU A 33 23.92 -12.52 -5.07
C GLU A 33 25.33 -13.05 -5.37
N LYS A 34 25.72 -13.12 -6.65
CA LYS A 34 27.09 -13.49 -7.04
C LYS A 34 28.13 -12.46 -6.60
N SER A 35 27.82 -11.18 -6.71
CA SER A 35 28.76 -10.10 -6.37
C SER A 35 28.84 -9.80 -4.87
N LYS A 36 27.75 -10.01 -4.13
CA LYS A 36 27.68 -9.88 -2.66
C LYS A 36 26.82 -11.01 -2.10
N PRO A 37 27.40 -12.21 -1.89
CA PRO A 37 26.66 -13.29 -1.29
C PRO A 37 26.28 -12.90 0.14
N SER A 38 24.98 -12.82 0.41
CA SER A 38 24.49 -12.76 1.78
C SER A 38 24.73 -14.12 2.42
N LEU A 39 25.33 -14.14 3.61
CA LEU A 39 25.65 -15.38 4.34
C LEU A 39 24.39 -16.16 4.73
N LEU A 40 23.27 -15.44 4.84
CA LEU A 40 21.93 -15.97 4.97
C LEU A 40 21.28 -15.74 3.61
N GLY A 41 20.85 -16.80 2.91
CA GLY A 41 20.19 -16.71 1.61
C GLY A 41 18.86 -15.94 1.69
N ASP A 42 18.94 -14.63 1.84
CA ASP A 42 17.83 -13.75 2.11
C ASP A 42 16.96 -13.67 0.87
N GLN A 43 15.87 -14.44 0.88
CA GLN A 43 14.85 -14.35 -0.15
C GLN A 43 14.32 -12.92 -0.22
N GLN A 44 14.59 -12.24 -1.34
CA GLN A 44 14.15 -10.87 -1.50
C GLN A 44 12.67 -10.83 -1.85
N VAL A 45 11.96 -9.90 -1.23
CA VAL A 45 10.54 -9.69 -1.50
C VAL A 45 10.37 -8.88 -2.78
N LEU A 46 9.48 -9.35 -3.65
CA LEU A 46 9.04 -8.65 -4.86
C LEU A 46 7.85 -7.75 -4.55
N TRP A 47 7.95 -6.48 -4.94
CA TRP A 47 6.95 -5.44 -4.72
C TRP A 47 6.38 -4.91 -6.03
N LEU A 48 5.05 -4.78 -6.09
CA LEU A 48 4.35 -3.96 -7.08
C LEU A 48 4.21 -2.56 -6.52
N ILE A 49 4.74 -1.57 -7.22
CA ILE A 49 4.47 -0.17 -6.98
C ILE A 49 3.37 0.29 -7.92
N LEU A 50 2.23 0.60 -7.31
CA LEU A 50 1.09 1.23 -7.95
C LEU A 50 1.18 2.74 -7.75
N ALA A 51 1.06 3.51 -8.83
CA ALA A 51 0.86 4.95 -8.79
C ALA A 51 -0.53 5.31 -9.33
N LEU A 52 -1.25 6.14 -8.60
CA LEU A 52 -2.59 6.63 -8.93
C LEU A 52 -2.54 8.05 -9.49
N LYS A 53 -3.49 8.38 -10.38
CA LYS A 53 -3.69 9.73 -10.89
C LYS A 53 -4.38 10.62 -9.86
N LYS A 54 -5.49 10.13 -9.29
CA LYS A 54 -6.25 10.79 -8.22
C LYS A 54 -6.17 9.98 -6.95
N ILE A 55 -5.83 10.65 -5.86
CA ILE A 55 -5.73 10.04 -4.53
C ILE A 55 -7.15 9.74 -4.03
N PRO A 56 -7.48 8.47 -3.74
CA PRO A 56 -8.77 8.10 -3.16
C PRO A 56 -8.84 8.52 -1.68
N ALA A 57 -10.05 8.45 -1.09
CA ALA A 57 -10.18 8.62 0.35
C ALA A 57 -9.37 7.53 1.07
N PRO A 58 -8.62 7.88 2.12
CA PRO A 58 -7.77 6.93 2.84
C PRO A 58 -8.66 5.89 3.53
N ASP A 59 -8.42 4.61 3.24
CA ASP A 59 -9.05 3.52 3.98
C ASP A 59 -8.04 2.96 4.99
N LYS A 60 -8.48 2.83 6.24
CA LYS A 60 -7.64 2.28 7.31
C LYS A 60 -7.52 0.77 7.17
N LYS A 61 -8.49 0.08 6.55
CA LYS A 61 -8.50 -1.38 6.43
C LYS A 61 -7.73 -1.82 5.18
N PRO A 62 -6.82 -2.81 5.28
CA PRO A 62 -6.19 -3.39 4.11
C PRO A 62 -7.25 -4.08 3.26
N LYS A 63 -7.15 -3.88 1.95
CA LYS A 63 -7.97 -4.58 0.96
C LYS A 63 -7.22 -5.83 0.53
N ARG A 64 -7.93 -6.95 0.55
CA ARG A 64 -7.44 -8.26 0.10
C ARG A 64 -7.55 -8.37 -1.41
N ILE A 65 -6.56 -8.98 -2.02
CA ILE A 65 -6.54 -9.37 -3.42
C ILE A 65 -6.16 -10.85 -3.46
N ALA A 66 -7.04 -11.69 -3.99
CA ALA A 66 -6.76 -13.10 -4.14
C ALA A 66 -5.65 -13.30 -5.19
N ILE A 67 -4.72 -14.20 -4.89
CA ILE A 67 -3.62 -14.59 -5.77
C ILE A 67 -3.56 -16.11 -5.84
N SER A 68 -3.15 -16.63 -6.99
CA SER A 68 -3.08 -18.07 -7.26
C SER A 68 -1.99 -18.75 -6.44
N ASN A 69 -0.82 -18.11 -6.28
CA ASN A 69 0.31 -18.68 -5.55
C ASN A 69 0.53 -17.96 -4.22
N SER A 70 0.68 -18.71 -3.13
CA SER A 70 0.88 -18.10 -1.80
C SER A 70 2.23 -17.38 -1.71
N LEU A 71 2.21 -16.24 -1.00
CA LEU A 71 3.43 -15.45 -0.71
C LEU A 71 4.22 -15.98 0.48
N HIS A 72 3.65 -16.94 1.17
CA HIS A 72 4.05 -17.39 2.48
C HIS A 72 4.48 -18.85 2.37
N PRO A 73 5.69 -19.21 2.85
CA PRO A 73 6.09 -20.61 2.90
C PRO A 73 5.15 -21.40 3.83
N ASP A 74 5.02 -22.70 3.60
CA ASP A 74 4.06 -23.56 4.32
C ASP A 74 4.30 -23.61 5.84
N ASP A 75 5.53 -23.31 6.29
CA ASP A 75 5.91 -23.21 7.71
C ASP A 75 5.71 -21.79 8.31
N SER A 76 4.84 -20.99 7.73
CA SER A 76 4.62 -19.62 8.19
C SER A 76 3.95 -19.56 9.56
N ASP A 77 4.57 -18.85 10.49
CA ASP A 77 4.05 -18.62 11.83
C ASP A 77 2.92 -17.58 11.82
N VAL A 78 1.66 -18.05 11.90
CA VAL A 78 0.47 -17.20 11.94
C VAL A 78 -0.02 -16.96 13.39
N CYS A 79 -0.23 -15.69 13.72
CA CYS A 79 -0.80 -15.25 15.00
C CYS A 79 -2.19 -14.65 14.81
N LEU A 80 -3.18 -15.18 15.52
CA LEU A 80 -4.55 -14.64 15.55
C LEU A 80 -4.76 -13.74 16.77
N ILE A 81 -5.29 -12.54 16.56
CA ILE A 81 -5.67 -11.59 17.60
C ILE A 81 -7.19 -11.53 17.74
N THR A 82 -7.71 -11.77 18.94
CA THR A 82 -9.16 -11.82 19.21
C THR A 82 -9.61 -10.86 20.31
N LYS A 83 -10.88 -10.48 20.27
CA LYS A 83 -11.53 -9.72 21.37
C LYS A 83 -11.76 -10.60 22.59
N SER A 84 -12.31 -11.79 22.37
CA SER A 84 -12.66 -12.78 23.38
C SER A 84 -11.42 -13.49 23.92
N GLU A 85 -11.59 -14.19 25.04
CA GLU A 85 -10.55 -15.03 25.63
C GLU A 85 -10.04 -16.08 24.65
N GLY A 86 -8.76 -16.45 24.80
CA GLY A 86 -8.11 -17.34 23.84
C GLY A 86 -8.57 -18.80 23.90
N LYS A 87 -9.23 -19.25 24.98
CA LYS A 87 -9.70 -20.65 25.13
C LYS A 87 -10.83 -21.00 24.14
N PRO A 88 -11.99 -20.29 24.14
CA PRO A 88 -13.08 -20.62 23.22
C PRO A 88 -12.70 -20.50 21.75
N VAL A 89 -11.83 -19.53 21.40
CA VAL A 89 -11.36 -19.37 20.03
C VAL A 89 -10.47 -20.54 19.59
N LYS A 90 -9.65 -21.07 20.49
CA LYS A 90 -8.82 -22.26 20.17
C LYS A 90 -9.69 -23.48 19.92
N GLU A 91 -10.73 -23.69 20.72
CA GLU A 91 -11.69 -24.77 20.51
C GLU A 91 -12.42 -24.61 19.17
N LEU A 92 -12.83 -23.39 18.81
CA LEU A 92 -13.43 -23.09 17.50
C LEU A 92 -12.46 -23.33 16.33
N LEU A 93 -11.17 -23.05 16.50
CA LEU A 93 -10.15 -23.32 15.48
C LEU A 93 -9.89 -24.83 15.33
N GLN A 94 -9.90 -25.57 16.45
CA GLN A 94 -9.75 -27.02 16.45
C GLN A 94 -10.95 -27.70 15.80
N SER A 95 -12.18 -27.29 16.15
CA SER A 95 -13.39 -27.83 15.53
C SER A 95 -13.49 -27.48 14.03
N ALA A 96 -12.99 -26.31 13.63
CA ALA A 96 -12.88 -25.92 12.23
C ALA A 96 -11.69 -26.60 11.49
N GLY A 97 -10.82 -27.34 12.17
CA GLY A 97 -9.68 -28.03 11.57
C GLY A 97 -8.62 -27.09 10.97
N VAL A 98 -8.36 -25.96 11.62
CA VAL A 98 -7.36 -24.97 11.20
C VAL A 98 -6.04 -25.24 11.91
N THR A 99 -5.07 -25.83 11.21
CA THR A 99 -3.72 -26.09 11.74
C THR A 99 -2.75 -24.93 11.51
N SER A 100 -3.07 -24.02 10.59
CA SER A 100 -2.16 -22.93 10.19
C SER A 100 -1.94 -21.85 11.25
N VAL A 101 -2.70 -21.82 12.35
CA VAL A 101 -2.60 -20.79 13.40
C VAL A 101 -1.84 -21.31 14.63
N LYS A 102 -0.61 -20.84 14.82
CA LYS A 102 0.27 -21.27 15.93
C LYS A 102 -0.12 -20.65 17.27
N LYS A 103 -0.50 -19.37 17.28
CA LYS A 103 -0.83 -18.65 18.52
C LYS A 103 -2.10 -17.81 18.40
N VAL A 104 -2.92 -17.88 19.45
CA VAL A 104 -4.07 -17.00 19.65
C VAL A 104 -3.77 -16.06 20.83
N ILE A 105 -3.85 -14.75 20.57
CA ILE A 105 -3.61 -13.69 21.54
C ILE A 105 -4.90 -12.88 21.74
N SER A 106 -5.38 -12.76 22.97
CA SER A 106 -6.52 -11.89 23.28
C SER A 106 -6.06 -10.43 23.42
N LEU A 107 -6.97 -9.48 23.17
CA LEU A 107 -6.68 -8.05 23.37
C LEU A 107 -6.24 -7.72 24.80
N THR A 108 -6.76 -8.42 25.81
CA THR A 108 -6.36 -8.24 27.21
C THR A 108 -4.90 -8.64 27.43
N LYS A 109 -4.46 -9.77 26.86
CA LYS A 109 -3.06 -10.21 26.91
C LYS A 109 -2.15 -9.28 26.11
N LEU A 110 -2.63 -8.80 24.95
CA LEU A 110 -1.88 -7.85 24.13
C LEU A 110 -1.58 -6.56 24.90
N LYS A 111 -2.57 -6.04 25.63
CA LYS A 111 -2.42 -4.82 26.46
C LYS A 111 -1.48 -5.00 27.66
N LYS A 112 -1.56 -6.15 28.34
CA LYS A 112 -0.78 -6.42 29.56
C LYS A 112 0.68 -6.77 29.24
N ASN A 113 0.90 -7.72 28.32
CA ASN A 113 2.22 -8.32 28.12
C ASN A 113 3.07 -7.57 27.08
N TYR A 114 2.43 -6.88 26.13
CA TYR A 114 3.13 -6.24 25.01
C TYR A 114 3.05 -4.71 25.07
N LYS A 115 3.21 -4.14 26.28
CA LYS A 115 3.22 -2.68 26.48
C LYS A 115 4.56 -2.07 26.07
N SER A 116 5.67 -2.72 26.42
CA SER A 116 7.03 -2.23 26.15
C SER A 116 7.34 -2.21 24.65
N TYR A 117 8.25 -1.34 24.23
CA TYR A 117 8.66 -1.26 22.83
C TYR A 117 9.40 -2.53 22.38
N GLU A 118 10.21 -3.10 23.27
CA GLU A 118 10.96 -4.33 23.02
C GLU A 118 10.05 -5.53 22.79
N SER A 119 9.07 -5.76 23.66
CA SER A 119 8.12 -6.88 23.53
C SER A 119 7.32 -6.81 22.22
N LYS A 120 6.96 -5.62 21.76
CA LYS A 120 6.32 -5.42 20.44
C LYS A 120 7.25 -5.80 19.29
N ARG A 121 8.52 -5.43 19.37
CA ARG A 121 9.53 -5.81 18.37
C ARG A 121 9.76 -7.32 18.34
N GLN A 122 9.84 -7.95 19.51
CA GLN A 122 9.96 -9.40 19.64
C GLN A 122 8.75 -10.10 19.02
N LEU A 123 7.52 -9.67 19.35
CA LEU A 123 6.30 -10.24 18.78
C LEU A 123 6.28 -10.12 17.25
N ALA A 124 6.65 -8.95 16.71
CA ALA A 124 6.73 -8.73 15.26
C ALA A 124 7.84 -9.55 14.58
N SER A 125 8.84 -10.01 15.33
CA SER A 125 9.93 -10.86 14.82
C SER A 125 9.57 -12.34 14.86
N LEU A 126 8.77 -12.77 15.83
CA LEU A 126 8.40 -14.18 16.04
C LEU A 126 7.40 -14.71 15.01
N TYR A 127 6.48 -13.86 14.53
CA TYR A 127 5.43 -14.28 13.62
C TYR A 127 5.53 -13.51 12.30
N ASP A 128 5.15 -14.17 11.21
CA ASP A 128 5.16 -13.57 9.88
C ASP A 128 3.83 -12.98 9.48
N LEU A 129 2.74 -13.63 9.89
CA LEU A 129 1.39 -13.19 9.59
C LEU A 129 0.60 -12.91 10.86
N PHE A 130 -0.09 -11.77 10.88
CA PHE A 130 -1.03 -11.42 11.93
C PHE A 130 -2.44 -11.38 11.35
N ILE A 131 -3.34 -12.14 11.93
CA ILE A 131 -4.77 -12.12 11.62
C ILE A 131 -5.49 -11.49 12.81
N CYS A 132 -6.55 -10.73 12.58
CA CYS A 132 -7.37 -10.19 13.65
C CYS A 132 -8.85 -10.29 13.34
N ASP A 133 -9.68 -10.26 14.38
CA ASP A 133 -11.12 -10.07 14.18
C ASP A 133 -11.43 -8.67 13.60
N ASP A 134 -12.39 -8.57 12.70
CA ASP A 134 -12.74 -7.30 12.03
C ASP A 134 -13.18 -6.22 13.03
N VAL A 135 -13.86 -6.65 14.10
CA VAL A 135 -14.34 -5.75 15.16
C VAL A 135 -13.18 -5.07 15.88
N ILE A 136 -12.03 -5.74 16.04
CA ILE A 136 -10.92 -5.20 16.83
C ILE A 136 -9.92 -4.42 15.99
N TYR A 137 -9.99 -4.51 14.66
CA TYR A 137 -9.00 -3.93 13.76
C TYR A 137 -8.70 -2.45 14.04
N HIS A 138 -9.74 -1.65 14.30
CA HIS A 138 -9.62 -0.22 14.59
C HIS A 138 -8.82 0.11 15.85
N LEU A 139 -8.71 -0.82 16.81
CA LEU A 139 -7.98 -0.65 18.06
C LEU A 139 -6.50 -1.05 17.96
N LEU A 140 -6.16 -1.91 16.99
CA LEU A 140 -4.83 -2.52 16.88
C LEU A 140 -3.70 -1.53 16.60
N PRO A 141 -3.87 -0.46 15.80
CA PRO A 141 -2.82 0.55 15.62
C PRO A 141 -2.28 1.11 16.95
N LYS A 142 -3.17 1.32 17.95
CA LYS A 142 -2.79 1.85 19.27
C LYS A 142 -1.94 0.87 20.08
N PHE A 143 -2.18 -0.44 19.94
CA PHE A 143 -1.48 -1.46 20.72
C PHE A 143 -0.19 -1.94 20.06
N LEU A 144 -0.23 -2.29 18.77
CA LEU A 144 0.91 -2.80 18.01
C LEU A 144 1.97 -1.71 17.77
N GLY A 145 1.55 -0.44 17.66
CA GLY A 145 2.45 0.70 17.50
C GLY A 145 3.29 0.65 16.21
N LYS A 146 4.25 1.58 16.10
CA LYS A 146 5.03 1.80 14.86
C LYS A 146 5.85 0.58 14.41
N ALA A 147 6.32 -0.26 15.34
CA ALA A 147 7.18 -1.40 15.03
C ALA A 147 6.56 -2.38 14.01
N PHE A 148 5.26 -2.64 14.11
CA PHE A 148 4.54 -3.54 13.19
C PHE A 148 4.30 -2.89 11.83
N TYR A 149 3.81 -1.64 11.83
CA TYR A 149 3.42 -0.94 10.61
C TYR A 149 4.62 -0.52 9.76
N THR A 150 5.75 -0.18 10.40
CA THR A 150 7.01 0.08 9.67
C THR A 150 7.53 -1.17 8.95
N ARG A 151 7.38 -2.35 9.56
CA ARG A 151 7.75 -3.63 8.94
C ARG A 151 6.69 -4.18 7.97
N LYS A 152 5.58 -3.45 7.77
CA LYS A 152 4.41 -3.88 6.98
C LYS A 152 3.79 -5.22 7.44
N LYS A 153 4.03 -5.62 8.69
CA LYS A 153 3.39 -6.78 9.34
C LYS A 153 2.11 -6.33 10.06
N PHE A 154 1.22 -5.62 9.35
CA PHE A 154 -0.05 -5.17 9.92
C PHE A 154 -1.06 -6.33 9.98
N PRO A 155 -1.96 -6.35 10.97
CA PRO A 155 -2.92 -7.43 11.13
C PRO A 155 -3.97 -7.41 10.02
N ILE A 156 -4.40 -8.59 9.57
CA ILE A 156 -5.39 -8.76 8.52
C ILE A 156 -6.77 -9.02 9.15
N PRO A 157 -7.79 -8.22 8.83
CA PRO A 157 -9.13 -8.43 9.37
C PRO A 157 -9.80 -9.66 8.77
N VAL A 158 -10.30 -10.54 9.64
CA VAL A 158 -11.04 -11.77 9.34
C VAL A 158 -12.30 -11.80 10.19
N SER A 159 -13.42 -12.19 9.59
CA SER A 159 -14.68 -12.33 10.31
C SER A 159 -14.79 -13.71 10.95
N LEU A 160 -14.62 -13.78 12.28
CA LEU A 160 -14.78 -15.03 13.05
C LEU A 160 -16.22 -15.54 13.13
N LYS A 161 -17.20 -14.73 12.70
CA LYS A 161 -18.63 -15.08 12.72
C LYS A 161 -19.08 -15.97 11.55
N LYS A 162 -18.24 -16.15 10.53
CA LYS A 162 -18.60 -16.96 9.36
C LYS A 162 -18.55 -18.44 9.70
N LYS A 163 -19.47 -19.23 9.11
CA LYS A 163 -19.54 -20.69 9.29
C LYS A 163 -18.27 -21.39 8.81
N ASP A 164 -17.68 -20.93 7.70
CA ASP A 164 -16.47 -21.51 7.10
C ASP A 164 -15.20 -20.75 7.50
N LEU A 165 -14.76 -20.92 8.75
CA LEU A 165 -13.55 -20.26 9.24
C LEU A 165 -12.29 -20.74 8.51
N LYS A 166 -12.19 -22.04 8.23
CA LYS A 166 -11.06 -22.65 7.49
C LYS A 166 -10.91 -22.07 6.08
N GLY A 167 -12.02 -21.95 5.37
CA GLY A 167 -12.03 -21.37 4.02
C GLY A 167 -11.61 -19.91 4.02
N GLU A 168 -12.04 -19.11 5.01
CA GLU A 168 -11.64 -17.71 5.10
C GLU A 168 -10.15 -17.56 5.44
N ILE A 169 -9.60 -18.42 6.30
CA ILE A 169 -8.16 -18.41 6.64
C ILE A 169 -7.31 -18.83 5.44
N ASN A 170 -7.71 -19.87 4.71
CA ASN A 170 -7.00 -20.26 3.49
C ASN A 170 -7.02 -19.15 2.43
N LYS A 171 -8.15 -18.48 2.27
CA LYS A 171 -8.24 -17.30 1.38
C LYS A 171 -7.32 -16.18 1.81
N VAL A 172 -7.15 -15.97 3.11
CA VAL A 172 -6.23 -14.97 3.67
C VAL A 172 -4.78 -15.35 3.36
N LEU A 173 -4.40 -16.62 3.54
CA LEU A 173 -3.07 -17.11 3.20
C LEU A 173 -2.76 -17.02 1.70
N GLN A 174 -3.79 -17.17 0.85
CA GLN A 174 -3.72 -17.04 -0.61
C GLN A 174 -4.09 -15.63 -1.10
N SER A 175 -3.96 -14.60 -0.27
CA SER A 175 -4.22 -13.23 -0.68
C SER A 175 -3.02 -12.33 -0.45
N THR A 176 -2.82 -11.38 -1.36
CA THR A 176 -2.00 -10.20 -1.09
C THR A 176 -2.86 -9.05 -0.54
N TYR A 177 -2.20 -8.10 0.10
CA TYR A 177 -2.84 -6.98 0.77
C TYR A 177 -2.34 -5.66 0.24
N MET A 178 -3.27 -4.75 0.01
CA MET A 178 -2.98 -3.36 -0.29
C MET A 178 -3.67 -2.45 0.72
N SER A 179 -2.96 -1.43 1.19
CA SER A 179 -3.53 -0.35 2.01
C SER A 179 -3.52 0.93 1.20
N LEU A 180 -4.69 1.57 1.07
CA LEU A 180 -4.81 2.87 0.42
C LEU A 180 -4.52 3.96 1.45
N GLY A 181 -3.30 4.49 1.43
CA GLY A 181 -2.90 5.62 2.27
C GLY A 181 -3.34 6.97 1.71
N HIS A 182 -2.82 8.05 2.30
CA HIS A 182 -3.01 9.42 1.82
C HIS A 182 -2.15 9.77 0.59
N GLY A 183 -1.28 8.86 0.15
CA GLY A 183 -0.39 9.06 -1.00
C GLY A 183 -0.98 8.54 -2.30
N SER A 184 -0.42 9.01 -3.42
CA SER A 184 -0.71 8.47 -4.75
C SER A 184 -0.04 7.11 -5.01
N CYS A 185 0.98 6.75 -4.22
CA CYS A 185 1.76 5.54 -4.41
C CYS A 185 1.43 4.49 -3.34
N SER A 186 1.23 3.25 -3.75
CA SER A 186 1.04 2.09 -2.87
C SER A 186 1.98 0.95 -3.28
N ALA A 187 2.55 0.26 -2.29
CA ALA A 187 3.46 -0.86 -2.50
C ALA A 187 2.82 -2.16 -2.03
N ILE A 188 2.66 -3.12 -2.93
CA ILE A 188 1.97 -4.40 -2.72
C ILE A 188 2.99 -5.53 -2.84
N LYS A 189 2.92 -6.55 -1.98
CA LYS A 189 3.83 -7.71 -2.06
C LYS A 189 3.28 -8.72 -3.08
N ILE A 190 4.07 -9.12 -4.06
CA ILE A 190 3.61 -10.06 -5.12
C ILE A 190 4.28 -11.43 -5.03
N GLY A 191 5.45 -11.48 -4.41
CA GLY A 191 6.20 -12.73 -4.33
C GLY A 191 7.52 -12.56 -3.59
N HIS A 192 8.33 -13.60 -3.67
CA HIS A 192 9.71 -13.64 -3.23
C HIS A 192 10.55 -14.29 -4.33
N THR A 193 11.87 -14.19 -4.25
CA THR A 193 12.81 -14.71 -5.26
C THR A 193 12.86 -16.23 -5.35
N GLY A 194 12.20 -16.95 -4.43
CA GLY A 194 12.07 -18.41 -4.48
C GLY A 194 10.92 -18.92 -5.38
N LEU A 195 10.02 -18.03 -5.84
CA LEU A 195 8.95 -18.40 -6.77
C LEU A 195 9.45 -18.45 -8.21
N THR A 196 8.78 -19.24 -9.04
CA THR A 196 9.11 -19.32 -10.47
C THR A 196 8.67 -18.05 -11.21
N GLU A 197 9.32 -17.75 -12.34
CA GLU A 197 9.00 -16.55 -13.13
C GLU A 197 7.53 -16.56 -13.59
N GLU A 198 7.02 -17.73 -13.98
CA GLU A 198 5.64 -17.92 -14.44
C GLU A 198 4.62 -17.68 -13.33
N GLU A 199 4.89 -18.18 -12.12
CA GLU A 199 4.06 -17.96 -10.94
C GLU A 199 3.99 -16.47 -10.55
N VAL A 200 5.12 -15.77 -10.65
CA VAL A 200 5.19 -14.33 -10.38
C VAL A 200 4.39 -13.56 -11.42
N THR A 201 4.50 -13.88 -12.71
CA THR A 201 3.68 -13.27 -13.76
C THR A 201 2.19 -13.49 -13.49
N ALA A 202 1.78 -14.72 -13.17
CA ALA A 202 0.38 -15.03 -12.84
C ALA A 202 -0.13 -14.18 -11.67
N ASN A 203 0.66 -14.09 -10.59
CA ASN A 203 0.34 -13.27 -9.44
C ASN A 203 0.23 -11.78 -9.80
N ILE A 204 1.10 -11.25 -10.67
CA ILE A 204 1.03 -9.85 -11.13
C ILE A 204 -0.28 -9.60 -11.88
N MET A 205 -0.66 -10.50 -12.80
CA MET A 205 -1.85 -10.34 -13.62
C MET A 205 -3.14 -10.35 -12.80
N GLU A 206 -3.25 -11.27 -11.83
CA GLU A 206 -4.37 -11.33 -10.90
C GLU A 206 -4.40 -10.13 -9.96
N THR A 207 -3.23 -9.74 -9.46
CA THR A 207 -3.07 -8.56 -8.61
C THR A 207 -3.53 -7.31 -9.35
N ALA A 208 -3.16 -7.14 -10.62
CA ALA A 208 -3.58 -6.01 -11.44
C ALA A 208 -5.11 -5.96 -11.65
N LYS A 209 -5.75 -7.11 -11.91
CA LYS A 209 -7.22 -7.22 -11.98
C LYS A 209 -7.88 -6.86 -10.65
N GLY A 210 -7.37 -7.39 -9.54
CA GLY A 210 -7.88 -7.09 -8.20
C GLY A 210 -7.74 -5.62 -7.82
N ILE A 211 -6.59 -5.01 -8.15
CA ILE A 211 -6.33 -3.58 -7.95
C ILE A 211 -7.36 -2.72 -8.71
N ALA A 212 -7.66 -3.06 -9.96
CA ALA A 212 -8.64 -2.33 -10.77
C ALA A 212 -10.06 -2.36 -10.16
N ASN A 213 -10.42 -3.42 -9.44
CA ASN A 213 -11.71 -3.52 -8.76
C ASN A 213 -11.74 -2.76 -7.42
N ILE A 214 -10.58 -2.63 -6.76
CA ILE A 214 -10.48 -1.96 -5.45
C ILE A 214 -10.41 -0.43 -5.59
N ILE A 215 -9.74 0.07 -6.62
CA ILE A 215 -9.53 1.52 -6.80
C ILE A 215 -10.80 2.17 -7.34
N PRO A 216 -11.21 3.34 -6.80
CA PRO A 216 -12.27 4.14 -7.40
C PRO A 216 -11.92 4.54 -8.83
N ARG A 217 -12.84 4.33 -9.78
CA ARG A 217 -12.66 4.56 -11.23
C ARG A 217 -11.73 3.55 -11.94
N GLY A 218 -11.31 2.49 -11.24
CA GLY A 218 -10.56 1.36 -11.78
C GLY A 218 -9.35 1.75 -12.62
N TRP A 219 -9.20 1.12 -13.80
CA TRP A 219 -8.07 1.32 -14.71
C TRP A 219 -7.81 2.77 -15.11
N LYS A 220 -8.85 3.62 -15.18
CA LYS A 220 -8.69 5.04 -15.54
C LYS A 220 -7.87 5.81 -14.49
N ASN A 221 -7.92 5.39 -13.24
CA ASN A 221 -7.20 6.04 -12.14
C ASN A 221 -5.77 5.51 -11.94
N ILE A 222 -5.41 4.39 -12.57
CA ILE A 222 -4.06 3.84 -12.51
C ILE A 222 -3.16 4.67 -13.43
N LYS A 223 -2.14 5.30 -12.86
CA LYS A 223 -1.12 6.07 -13.61
C LYS A 223 -0.03 5.14 -14.12
N SER A 224 0.57 4.37 -13.22
CA SER A 224 1.61 3.41 -13.60
C SER A 224 1.67 2.22 -12.64
N LEU A 225 2.14 1.09 -13.15
CA LEU A 225 2.48 -0.10 -12.37
C LEU A 225 3.93 -0.43 -12.64
N ASN A 226 4.72 -0.53 -11.57
CA ASN A 226 6.14 -0.86 -11.66
C ASN A 226 6.49 -2.02 -10.72
N ILE A 227 7.39 -2.91 -11.11
CA ILE A 227 7.92 -3.97 -10.24
C ILE A 227 9.26 -3.51 -9.67
N LYS A 228 9.52 -3.83 -8.41
CA LYS A 228 10.84 -3.68 -7.81
C LYS A 228 11.11 -4.72 -6.72
N THR A 229 12.36 -4.94 -6.38
CA THR A 229 12.77 -5.58 -5.12
C THR A 229 13.07 -4.52 -4.06
N SER A 230 13.53 -4.95 -2.89
CA SER A 230 13.96 -4.03 -1.82
C SER A 230 15.09 -3.08 -2.25
N ASN A 231 16.04 -3.58 -3.05
CA ASN A 231 17.28 -2.88 -3.41
C ASN A 231 17.47 -2.70 -4.93
N SER A 232 16.47 -3.05 -5.76
CA SER A 232 16.57 -2.93 -7.22
C SER A 232 15.98 -1.61 -7.74
N VAL A 233 16.30 -1.32 -9.00
CA VAL A 233 15.60 -0.31 -9.79
C VAL A 233 14.17 -0.78 -10.06
N SER A 234 13.25 0.18 -10.18
CA SER A 234 11.84 -0.06 -10.46
C SER A 234 11.62 -0.20 -11.97
N LEU A 235 11.14 -1.36 -12.43
CA LEU A 235 10.84 -1.65 -13.82
C LEU A 235 9.37 -1.36 -14.14
N PRO A 236 9.05 -0.49 -15.11
CA PRO A 236 7.67 -0.18 -15.46
C PRO A 236 7.04 -1.30 -16.30
N ILE A 237 5.90 -1.83 -15.85
CA ILE A 237 5.08 -2.77 -16.61
C ILE A 237 3.98 -2.03 -17.37
N TYR A 238 3.40 -1.02 -16.73
CA TYR A 238 2.25 -0.30 -17.25
C TYR A 238 2.42 1.18 -17.01
N ASN A 239 2.12 1.98 -18.03
CA ASN A 239 2.02 3.41 -17.90
C ASN A 239 0.79 3.89 -18.68
N SER A 240 -0.11 4.58 -17.99
CA SER A 240 -1.24 5.22 -18.64
C SER A 240 -0.72 6.38 -19.49
N LEU A 241 -1.18 6.48 -20.73
CA LEU A 241 -0.92 7.66 -21.52
C LEU A 241 -1.65 8.85 -20.88
N PRO A 242 -1.07 10.06 -20.93
CA PRO A 242 -1.82 11.25 -20.58
C PRO A 242 -3.06 11.31 -21.48
N GLU A 243 -4.23 11.44 -20.87
CA GLU A 243 -5.41 11.87 -21.60
C GLU A 243 -5.02 13.21 -22.23
N ARG A 244 -5.10 13.30 -23.58
CA ARG A 244 -4.82 14.55 -24.27
C ARG A 244 -5.61 15.63 -23.55
N PRO A 245 -5.01 16.79 -23.21
CA PRO A 245 -5.80 17.88 -22.68
C PRO A 245 -6.91 18.11 -23.69
N VAL A 246 -8.17 17.90 -23.26
CA VAL A 246 -9.32 18.42 -24.00
C VAL A 246 -8.96 19.88 -24.20
N ALA A 247 -8.79 20.28 -25.46
CA ALA A 247 -8.54 21.67 -25.79
C ALA A 247 -9.62 22.45 -25.05
N ILE A 248 -9.22 23.22 -24.03
CA ILE A 248 -10.09 24.19 -23.42
C ILE A 248 -10.41 25.11 -24.61
N GLN A 249 -11.59 24.95 -25.20
CA GLN A 249 -12.10 25.95 -26.11
C GLN A 249 -12.19 27.19 -25.25
N SER A 250 -11.25 28.11 -25.46
CA SER A 250 -11.32 29.44 -24.91
C SER A 250 -12.51 30.12 -25.56
N GLU A 251 -13.71 29.84 -25.07
CA GLU A 251 -14.80 30.79 -25.22
C GLU A 251 -14.33 32.04 -24.50
N SER A 252 -14.09 33.05 -25.33
CA SER A 252 -13.59 34.37 -25.00
C SER A 252 -14.39 34.97 -23.85
N VAL A 253 -13.84 34.87 -22.63
CA VAL A 253 -14.25 35.72 -21.52
C VAL A 253 -13.86 37.15 -21.90
N LYS A 254 -14.87 37.92 -22.33
CA LYS A 254 -14.78 39.37 -22.51
C LYS A 254 -14.17 39.97 -21.24
N LYS A 255 -13.00 40.59 -21.37
CA LYS A 255 -12.33 41.34 -20.31
C LYS A 255 -13.24 42.47 -19.79
N PRO A 256 -13.48 42.58 -18.48
CA PRO A 256 -13.69 43.88 -17.85
C PRO A 256 -12.31 44.47 -17.55
N LYS A 257 -11.94 45.53 -18.28
CA LYS A 257 -10.85 46.44 -17.90
C LYS A 257 -11.38 47.34 -16.77
N ALA A 258 -10.82 47.28 -15.56
CA ALA A 258 -10.72 48.43 -14.64
C ALA A 258 -9.95 48.10 -13.34
N THR A 259 -8.81 48.78 -13.18
CA THR A 259 -8.23 49.33 -11.92
C THR A 259 -7.97 48.45 -10.69
N ILE A 260 -6.80 47.78 -10.68
CA ILE A 260 -6.05 47.47 -9.45
C ILE A 260 -4.66 48.12 -9.55
N LYS A 261 -4.58 49.44 -9.37
CA LYS A 261 -3.29 50.13 -9.17
C LYS A 261 -3.22 51.13 -8.01
N GLU A 262 -4.31 51.46 -7.33
CA GLU A 262 -4.23 52.43 -6.20
C GLU A 262 -4.23 51.82 -4.80
N LYS A 263 -4.44 50.51 -4.63
CA LYS A 263 -4.32 49.87 -3.30
C LYS A 263 -2.88 49.64 -2.83
N LYS A 264 -1.87 49.95 -3.64
CA LYS A 264 -0.44 49.87 -3.24
C LYS A 264 0.12 51.16 -2.63
N GLN A 265 -0.56 52.30 -2.74
CA GLN A 265 -0.13 53.55 -2.07
C GLN A 265 -0.75 53.74 -0.67
N LYS A 266 -1.89 53.12 -0.36
CA LYS A 266 -2.48 53.20 0.99
C LYS A 266 -1.79 52.33 2.06
N LYS A 267 -1.03 51.30 1.69
CA LYS A 267 -0.24 50.50 2.65
C LYS A 267 1.12 51.09 3.00
N ARG A 268 1.62 52.08 2.25
CA ARG A 268 2.87 52.79 2.57
C ARG A 268 2.65 54.01 3.47
N LYS A 269 1.49 54.67 3.40
CA LYS A 269 1.16 55.83 4.25
C LYS A 269 0.66 55.51 5.67
N VAL A 270 0.36 54.25 5.97
CA VAL A 270 -0.03 53.84 7.35
C VAL A 270 1.20 53.49 8.19
N ASN A 271 2.24 52.90 7.60
CA ASN A 271 3.48 52.57 8.32
C ASN A 271 4.38 53.76 8.67
N GLU A 272 4.20 54.92 8.03
CA GLU A 272 4.94 56.15 8.40
C GLU A 272 4.23 56.96 9.50
N LYS A 273 2.95 56.71 9.79
CA LYS A 273 2.19 57.45 10.81
C LYS A 273 2.16 56.80 12.19
N GLU A 274 2.50 55.52 12.32
CA GLU A 274 2.64 54.84 13.62
C GLU A 274 4.04 55.01 14.24
N ASN A 275 5.03 55.50 13.48
CA ASN A 275 6.41 55.72 13.98
C ASN A 275 6.71 57.17 14.40
N GLU A 276 5.78 58.11 14.21
CA GLU A 276 5.92 59.52 14.63
C GLU A 276 5.09 59.86 15.89
N SER A 277 4.22 58.96 16.36
CA SER A 277 3.40 59.18 17.56
C SER A 277 3.97 58.59 18.86
N ASP A 278 5.20 58.05 18.82
CA ASP A 278 5.88 57.45 19.99
C ASP A 278 7.14 58.24 20.42
N SER A 279 7.34 59.45 19.86
CA SER A 279 8.51 60.31 20.16
C SER A 279 8.17 61.70 20.73
N GLU A 280 6.93 61.93 21.20
CA GLU A 280 6.51 63.22 21.81
C GLU A 280 6.01 63.09 23.27
N VAL A 281 6.38 62.04 24.02
CA VAL A 281 6.02 61.88 25.46
C VAL A 281 7.22 61.71 26.40
N GLU A 282 8.45 62.00 25.96
CA GLU A 282 9.62 62.10 26.86
C GLU A 282 10.40 63.41 26.65
N GLU A 283 9.74 64.56 26.77
CA GLU A 283 10.40 65.78 27.24
C GLU A 283 9.36 66.79 27.74
N SER A 284 8.96 66.65 29.01
CA SER A 284 8.36 67.70 29.85
C SER A 284 8.45 67.28 31.32
#